data_AF-A0A922MNN7-F1
#
_entry.id   AF-A0A922MNN7-F1
#
_cell.length_a   1.000
_cell.length_b   1.000
_cell.length_c   1.000
_cell.angle_alpha   90.00
_cell.angle_beta   90.00
_cell.angle_gamma   90.00
#
_symmetry.space_group_name_H-M   'P 1'
#
loop_
_entity.id
_entity.type
_entity.pdbx_description
1 polymer ?
#
loop_
_entity_poly.entity_id
_entity_poly.type
_entity_poly.pdbx_seq_one_letter_code
_entity_poly.pdbx_strand_id
1 'polypeptide(L)'
;MNIKEKAEHQEIHALHLSRKDEARKCRDEDKEQAQTDDKTLSFNFDLEAVLSTPKGAAGPFFYVRKLAVYNLTVYNLGNRNVECYMWDETEGKRGSIEISTCIHTYIMAHNDIKNVKMMSDGCGGQQKNYHFSSMCLLTVTQHPTLNVIDHKFFETGHTHMECDSIHSKIETKAKNVPVYTPDGWAQLVRLARTNPKPFNVTTLTHDDFKDFGVRNQYLSKISNGRKLGIHDAVWLQYRKEDPDKIFIKDTYDKNIPFQEIHLKKKRGKTVVYPVSAYSQRLKISSQKKNDLIKLCQDGQIPRIYHPFYENLPSSETVKDCLPEPDVTEDSE
;
A
#
# COMPACT_ATOMS: atom_id res chain seq x y z
N MET A 1 8.00 -33.39 18.47
CA MET A 1 7.58 -33.21 17.06
C MET A 1 7.49 -34.59 16.42
N ASN A 2 6.28 -35.02 16.10
CA ASN A 2 5.96 -36.33 15.54
C ASN A 2 6.48 -36.41 14.08
N ILE A 3 6.85 -37.60 13.60
CA ILE A 3 7.39 -37.81 12.24
C ILE A 3 6.36 -37.35 11.18
N LYS A 4 5.07 -37.53 11.46
CA LYS A 4 3.97 -37.09 10.60
C LYS A 4 3.84 -35.55 10.53
N GLU A 5 3.95 -34.88 11.67
CA GLU A 5 3.97 -33.40 11.72
C GLU A 5 5.18 -32.86 10.96
N LYS A 6 6.36 -33.49 11.10
CA LYS A 6 7.56 -33.08 10.37
C LYS A 6 7.40 -33.22 8.84
N ALA A 7 6.77 -34.30 8.37
CA ALA A 7 6.50 -34.50 6.95
C ALA A 7 5.47 -33.50 6.41
N GLU A 8 4.38 -33.25 7.15
CA GLU A 8 3.36 -32.24 6.79
C GLU A 8 3.97 -30.82 6.74
N HIS A 9 4.81 -30.45 7.72
CA HIS A 9 5.53 -29.17 7.70
C HIS A 9 6.52 -29.07 6.52
N GLN A 10 7.18 -30.17 6.14
CA GLN A 10 8.08 -30.20 4.99
C GLN A 10 7.31 -30.05 3.66
N GLU A 11 6.15 -30.68 3.52
CA GLU A 11 5.28 -30.54 2.35
C GLU A 11 4.70 -29.12 2.24
N ILE A 12 4.22 -28.54 3.35
CA ILE A 12 3.74 -27.15 3.38
C ILE A 12 4.86 -26.19 2.99
N HIS A 13 6.07 -26.40 3.51
CA HIS A 13 7.23 -25.58 3.17
C HIS A 13 7.64 -25.72 1.70
N ALA A 14 7.68 -26.94 1.16
CA ALA A 14 7.99 -27.17 -0.25
C ALA A 14 6.95 -26.53 -1.18
N LEU A 15 5.65 -26.64 -0.84
CA LEU A 15 4.57 -25.99 -1.57
C LEU A 15 4.70 -24.45 -1.53
N HIS A 16 5.04 -23.90 -0.37
CA HIS A 16 5.26 -22.46 -0.20
C HIS A 16 6.44 -21.96 -1.06
N LEU A 17 7.54 -22.69 -1.12
CA LEU A 17 8.67 -22.38 -2.01
C LEU A 17 8.27 -22.46 -3.50
N SER A 18 7.51 -23.48 -3.90
CA SER A 18 7.02 -23.59 -5.28
C SER A 18 6.16 -22.39 -5.68
N ARG A 19 5.21 -22.00 -4.82
CA ARG A 19 4.34 -20.84 -5.08
C ARG A 19 5.10 -19.52 -5.13
N LYS A 20 6.16 -19.37 -4.34
CA LYS A 20 7.07 -18.22 -4.39
C LYS A 20 7.75 -18.13 -5.77
N ASP A 21 8.26 -19.25 -6.29
CA ASP A 21 8.92 -19.26 -7.60
C ASP A 21 7.91 -19.01 -8.74
N GLU A 22 6.69 -19.55 -8.63
CA GLU A 22 5.58 -19.26 -9.55
C GLU A 22 5.20 -17.77 -9.54
N ALA A 23 5.08 -17.17 -8.36
CA ALA A 23 4.78 -15.74 -8.21
C ALA A 23 5.85 -14.87 -8.89
N ARG A 24 7.13 -15.20 -8.67
CA ARG A 24 8.26 -14.49 -9.27
C ARG A 24 8.27 -14.61 -10.78
N LYS A 25 8.10 -15.83 -11.30
CA LYS A 25 8.00 -16.08 -12.74
C LYS A 25 6.85 -15.31 -13.36
N CYS A 26 5.68 -15.33 -12.72
CA CYS A 26 4.51 -14.61 -13.19
C CYS A 26 4.75 -13.09 -13.27
N ARG A 27 5.44 -12.55 -12.27
CA ARG A 27 5.85 -11.15 -12.25
C ARG A 27 6.87 -10.82 -13.34
N ASP A 28 7.87 -11.69 -13.55
CA ASP A 28 8.89 -11.50 -14.58
C ASP A 28 8.28 -11.52 -15.98
N GLU A 29 7.31 -12.39 -16.23
CA GLU A 29 6.51 -12.41 -17.48
C GLU A 29 5.71 -11.11 -17.67
N ASP A 30 5.05 -10.61 -16.62
CA ASP A 30 4.31 -9.33 -16.69
C ASP A 30 5.25 -8.13 -16.94
N LYS A 31 6.48 -8.20 -16.42
CA LYS A 31 7.53 -7.20 -16.63
C LYS A 31 8.02 -7.21 -18.08
N GLU A 32 8.33 -8.38 -18.63
CA GLU A 32 8.74 -8.54 -20.03
C GLU A 32 7.65 -8.06 -20.99
N GLN A 33 6.38 -8.37 -20.68
CA GLN A 33 5.24 -7.88 -21.45
C GLN A 33 5.18 -6.35 -21.44
N ALA A 34 5.26 -5.71 -20.28
CA ALA A 34 5.22 -4.25 -20.18
C ALA A 34 6.44 -3.53 -20.79
N GLN A 35 7.53 -4.25 -21.05
CA GLN A 35 8.70 -3.71 -21.76
C GLN A 35 8.54 -3.73 -23.28
N THR A 36 7.61 -4.54 -23.78
CA THR A 36 7.40 -4.78 -25.22
C THR A 36 6.03 -4.30 -25.72
N ASP A 37 5.07 -4.11 -24.82
CA ASP A 37 3.72 -3.63 -25.11
C ASP A 37 3.40 -2.35 -24.32
N ASP A 38 3.44 -1.21 -25.02
CA ASP A 38 3.11 0.10 -24.46
C ASP A 38 1.65 0.22 -23.98
N LYS A 39 0.77 -0.73 -24.34
CA LYS A 39 -0.62 -0.80 -23.84
C LYS A 39 -0.75 -1.55 -22.52
N THR A 40 0.34 -2.09 -21.99
CA THR A 40 0.36 -2.84 -20.74
C THR A 40 1.16 -2.09 -19.67
N LEU A 41 0.46 -1.61 -18.65
CA LEU A 41 1.07 -1.01 -17.46
C LEU A 41 1.33 -2.12 -16.43
N SER A 42 2.61 -2.37 -16.10
CA SER A 42 3.00 -3.34 -15.07
C SER A 42 3.74 -2.67 -13.92
N PHE A 43 3.30 -2.91 -12.68
CA PHE A 43 3.93 -2.32 -11.49
C PHE A 43 3.78 -3.15 -10.22
N ASN A 44 4.74 -2.99 -9.32
CA ASN A 44 4.66 -3.48 -7.94
C ASN A 44 4.38 -2.31 -7.02
N PHE A 45 3.68 -2.55 -5.92
CA PHE A 45 3.49 -1.52 -4.90
C PHE A 45 3.56 -2.09 -3.49
N ASP A 46 4.07 -1.29 -2.57
CA ASP A 46 4.22 -1.66 -1.15
C ASP A 46 4.25 -0.43 -0.25
N LEU A 47 3.67 -0.56 0.95
CA LEU A 47 3.71 0.49 1.96
C LEU A 47 4.94 0.30 2.84
N GLU A 48 5.84 1.30 2.82
CA GLU A 48 7.06 1.30 3.63
C GLU A 48 6.75 1.16 5.13
N ALA A 49 7.73 0.65 5.88
CA ALA A 49 7.71 0.75 7.33
C ALA A 49 7.46 2.20 7.78
N VAL A 50 6.77 2.36 8.92
CA VAL A 50 6.35 3.69 9.38
C VAL A 50 7.56 4.58 9.61
N LEU A 51 7.63 5.68 8.88
CA LEU A 51 8.64 6.70 9.05
C LEU A 51 8.24 7.58 10.24
N SER A 52 9.18 7.87 11.13
CA SER A 52 8.90 8.73 12.30
C SER A 52 9.38 10.15 12.10
N THR A 53 8.60 11.11 12.60
CA THR A 53 8.94 12.53 12.59
C THR A 53 8.57 13.17 13.92
N PRO A 54 9.46 13.92 14.58
CA PRO A 54 10.82 14.23 14.16
C PRO A 54 11.77 13.05 14.34
N LYS A 55 12.86 13.07 13.57
CA LYS A 55 13.99 12.14 13.62
C LYS A 55 15.28 12.93 13.84
N GLY A 56 16.12 12.47 14.75
CA GLY A 56 17.44 13.04 15.00
C GLY A 56 18.29 12.08 15.85
N ALA A 57 19.59 12.35 15.94
CA ALA A 57 20.52 11.52 16.71
C ALA A 57 20.52 11.82 18.23
N ALA A 58 19.76 12.83 18.68
CA ALA A 58 19.74 13.24 20.07
C ALA A 58 18.92 12.26 20.94
N GLY A 59 19.44 11.96 22.13
CA GLY A 59 18.81 11.08 23.13
C GLY A 59 17.31 11.33 23.38
N PRO A 60 16.82 12.58 23.47
CA PRO A 60 15.41 12.87 23.73
C PRO A 60 14.44 12.35 22.65
N PHE A 61 14.88 12.17 21.40
CA PHE A 61 14.01 11.65 20.35
C PHE A 61 13.59 10.20 20.62
N PHE A 62 14.31 9.42 21.42
CA PHE A 62 14.01 8.00 21.67
C PHE A 62 12.92 7.76 22.73
N TYR A 63 12.53 8.78 23.49
CA TYR A 63 11.64 8.62 24.66
C TYR A 63 10.31 9.36 24.50
N VAL A 64 9.93 9.66 23.26
CA VAL A 64 8.79 10.51 22.94
C VAL A 64 7.99 9.93 21.80
N ARG A 65 6.66 10.10 21.86
CA ARG A 65 5.78 9.72 20.77
C ARG A 65 6.02 10.62 19.56
N LYS A 66 6.44 10.00 18.46
CA LYS A 66 6.69 10.68 17.18
C LYS A 66 5.43 10.65 16.30
N LEU A 67 5.32 11.62 15.41
CA LEU A 67 4.33 11.63 14.33
C LEU A 67 4.67 10.54 13.32
N ALA A 68 3.68 9.72 12.98
CA ALA A 68 3.82 8.71 11.95
C ALA A 68 3.66 9.33 10.55
N VAL A 69 4.59 8.99 9.66
CA VAL A 69 4.60 9.34 8.24
C VAL A 69 4.61 8.05 7.44
N TYR A 70 3.76 8.00 6.41
CA TYR A 70 3.57 6.84 5.56
C TYR A 70 4.10 7.15 4.16
N ASN A 71 4.65 6.13 3.50
CA ASN A 71 5.13 6.21 2.13
C ASN A 71 4.67 4.97 1.35
N LEU A 72 3.72 5.14 0.44
CA LEU A 72 3.36 4.10 -0.52
C LEU A 72 4.23 4.24 -1.76
N THR A 73 5.04 3.22 -2.01
CA THR A 73 5.91 3.16 -3.19
C THR A 73 5.22 2.37 -4.29
N VAL A 74 5.19 2.92 -5.51
CA VAL A 74 4.78 2.24 -6.73
C VAL A 74 5.96 2.19 -7.69
N TYR A 75 6.42 0.98 -7.98
CA TYR A 75 7.54 0.72 -8.90
C TYR A 75 7.02 0.22 -10.25
N ASN A 76 7.22 1.01 -11.31
CA ASN A 76 6.87 0.61 -12.67
C ASN A 76 7.90 -0.40 -13.22
N LEU A 77 7.44 -1.61 -13.54
CA LEU A 77 8.31 -2.71 -13.99
C LEU A 77 8.80 -2.52 -15.43
N GLY A 78 8.02 -1.85 -16.27
CA GLY A 78 8.36 -1.59 -17.67
C GLY A 78 9.51 -0.58 -17.83
N ASN A 79 9.45 0.54 -17.10
CA ASN A 79 10.38 1.67 -17.28
C ASN A 79 11.21 2.04 -16.05
N ARG A 80 11.02 1.37 -14.90
CA ARG A 80 11.76 1.60 -13.64
C ARG A 80 11.53 2.97 -12.99
N ASN A 81 10.50 3.69 -13.42
CA ASN A 81 10.02 4.89 -12.72
C ASN A 81 9.40 4.49 -11.37
N VAL A 82 9.52 5.37 -10.40
CA VAL A 82 9.06 5.14 -9.03
C VAL A 82 8.25 6.36 -8.60
N GLU A 83 7.01 6.10 -8.20
CA GLU A 83 6.15 7.08 -7.54
C GLU A 83 6.10 6.76 -6.04
N CYS A 84 6.26 7.79 -5.21
CA CYS A 84 6.12 7.72 -3.77
C CYS A 84 4.97 8.66 -3.36
N TYR A 85 3.93 8.10 -2.78
CA TYR A 85 2.81 8.85 -2.21
C TYR A 85 3.02 8.94 -0.70
N MET A 86 3.17 10.15 -0.19
CA MET A 86 3.51 10.39 1.22
C MET A 86 2.43 11.20 1.93
N TRP A 87 2.14 10.83 3.17
CA TRP A 87 1.23 11.57 4.04
C TRP A 87 1.52 11.22 5.49
N ASP A 88 1.14 12.08 6.42
CA ASP A 88 1.25 11.80 7.85
C ASP A 88 -0.10 11.37 8.45
N GLU A 89 -0.06 10.84 9.68
CA GLU A 89 -1.24 10.31 10.38
C GLU A 89 -2.34 11.34 10.65
N THR A 90 -2.07 12.64 10.49
CA THR A 90 -3.11 13.68 10.51
C THR A 90 -3.80 13.88 9.16
N GLU A 91 -3.19 13.49 8.05
CA GLU A 91 -3.80 13.63 6.72
C GLU A 91 -4.57 12.36 6.31
N GLY A 92 -4.14 11.19 6.77
CA GLY A 92 -4.82 9.93 6.45
C GLY A 92 -4.34 8.78 7.31
N LYS A 93 -5.08 7.67 7.29
CA LYS A 93 -4.65 6.41 7.94
C LYS A 93 -3.70 5.65 7.01
N ARG A 94 -3.47 4.36 7.27
CA ARG A 94 -2.62 3.50 6.41
C ARG A 94 -3.36 2.28 5.87
N GLY A 95 -4.68 2.41 5.72
CA GLY A 95 -5.58 1.32 5.39
C GLY A 95 -6.00 1.32 3.92
N SER A 96 -7.00 0.50 3.61
CA SER A 96 -7.45 0.32 2.23
C SER A 96 -7.87 1.60 1.51
N ILE A 97 -8.38 2.61 2.22
CA ILE A 97 -8.81 3.88 1.63
C ILE A 97 -7.63 4.62 0.99
N GLU A 98 -6.55 4.80 1.76
CA GLU A 98 -5.39 5.55 1.29
C GLU A 98 -4.67 4.82 0.16
N ILE A 99 -4.48 3.50 0.34
CA ILE A 99 -3.85 2.65 -0.68
C ILE A 99 -4.69 2.63 -1.97
N SER A 100 -6.01 2.49 -1.85
CA SER A 100 -6.92 2.52 -3.01
C SER A 100 -6.86 3.86 -3.75
N THR A 101 -6.83 4.98 -3.02
CA THR A 101 -6.73 6.33 -3.61
C THR A 101 -5.45 6.45 -4.43
N CYS A 102 -4.31 6.09 -3.85
CA CYS A 102 -3.02 6.21 -4.53
C CYS A 102 -2.94 5.33 -5.80
N ILE A 103 -3.40 4.07 -5.73
CA ILE A 103 -3.38 3.16 -6.87
C ILE A 103 -4.37 3.60 -7.96
N HIS A 104 -5.57 4.07 -7.58
CA HIS A 104 -6.52 4.65 -8.52
C HIS A 104 -5.90 5.85 -9.25
N THR A 105 -5.35 6.81 -8.52
CA THR A 105 -4.69 7.99 -9.08
C THR A 105 -3.54 7.61 -10.01
N TYR A 106 -2.71 6.64 -9.61
CA TYR A 106 -1.61 6.16 -10.44
C TYR A 106 -2.09 5.56 -11.76
N ILE A 107 -3.10 4.68 -11.73
CA ILE A 107 -3.64 4.06 -12.95
C ILE A 107 -4.29 5.12 -13.85
N MET A 108 -5.09 6.04 -13.28
CA MET A 108 -5.78 7.09 -14.03
C MET A 108 -4.84 8.11 -14.67
N ALA A 109 -3.60 8.27 -14.17
CA ALA A 109 -2.59 9.12 -14.76
C ALA A 109 -1.98 8.55 -16.06
N HIS A 110 -2.13 7.24 -16.30
CA HIS A 110 -1.58 6.57 -17.48
C HIS A 110 -2.61 6.50 -18.60
N ASN A 111 -2.59 7.49 -19.48
CA ASN A 111 -3.46 7.50 -20.65
C ASN A 111 -3.10 6.35 -21.61
N ASP A 112 -4.10 5.87 -22.35
CA ASP A 112 -3.91 4.96 -23.49
C ASP A 112 -3.33 3.57 -23.15
N ILE A 113 -3.57 3.10 -21.92
CA ILE A 113 -3.34 1.71 -21.50
C ILE A 113 -4.60 0.86 -21.71
N LYS A 114 -4.41 -0.42 -22.02
CA LYS A 114 -5.50 -1.42 -22.14
C LYS A 114 -5.47 -2.47 -21.04
N ASN A 115 -4.29 -2.76 -20.48
CA ASN A 115 -4.12 -3.74 -19.43
C ASN A 115 -3.30 -3.15 -18.28
N VAL A 116 -3.71 -3.43 -17.05
CA VAL A 116 -2.90 -3.22 -15.85
C VAL A 116 -2.53 -4.59 -15.28
N LYS A 117 -1.25 -4.78 -14.99
CA LYS A 117 -0.72 -5.91 -14.22
C LYS A 117 -0.11 -5.33 -12.95
N MET A 118 -0.68 -5.63 -11.79
CA MET A 118 -0.14 -5.15 -10.53
C MET A 118 0.08 -6.28 -9.55
N MET A 119 1.17 -6.17 -8.79
CA MET A 119 1.52 -7.13 -7.75
C MET A 119 1.81 -6.43 -6.42
N SER A 120 1.38 -7.04 -5.33
CA SER A 120 1.56 -6.53 -3.98
C SER A 120 1.70 -7.67 -2.97
N ASP A 121 2.03 -7.33 -1.73
CA ASP A 121 1.86 -8.25 -0.60
C ASP A 121 0.36 -8.57 -0.36
N GLY A 122 0.09 -9.54 0.50
CA GLY A 122 -1.25 -10.08 0.78
C GLY A 122 -2.00 -9.40 1.93
N CYS A 123 -1.72 -8.15 2.28
CA CYS A 123 -2.29 -7.50 3.46
C CYS A 123 -3.81 -7.25 3.35
N GLY A 124 -4.58 -7.92 4.21
CA GLY A 124 -6.04 -7.79 4.26
C GLY A 124 -6.54 -6.40 4.69
N GLY A 125 -5.79 -5.69 5.52
CA GLY A 125 -6.15 -4.33 5.98
C GLY A 125 -5.97 -3.25 4.90
N GLN A 126 -5.25 -3.56 3.82
CA GLN A 126 -4.82 -2.60 2.82
C GLN A 126 -5.39 -2.97 1.44
N GLN A 127 -4.85 -3.99 0.76
CA GLN A 127 -5.24 -4.28 -0.64
C GLN A 127 -5.90 -5.64 -0.85
N LYS A 128 -5.72 -6.63 0.04
CA LYS A 128 -6.37 -7.95 -0.08
C LYS A 128 -7.77 -7.95 0.54
N ASN A 129 -8.63 -7.04 0.08
CA ASN A 129 -10.00 -6.90 0.57
C ASN A 129 -10.98 -6.39 -0.50
N TYR A 130 -12.25 -6.35 -0.11
CA TYR A 130 -13.36 -5.96 -0.97
C TYR A 130 -13.44 -4.46 -1.28
N HIS A 131 -12.91 -3.59 -0.40
CA HIS A 131 -12.86 -2.16 -0.65
C HIS A 131 -11.89 -1.86 -1.80
N PHE A 132 -10.66 -2.38 -1.73
CA PHE A 132 -9.68 -2.25 -2.82
C PHE A 132 -10.18 -2.87 -4.13
N SER A 133 -10.86 -4.02 -4.06
CA SER A 133 -11.51 -4.63 -5.23
C SER A 133 -12.61 -3.73 -5.83
N SER A 134 -13.36 -3.01 -5.00
CA SER A 134 -14.38 -2.07 -5.47
C SER A 134 -13.74 -0.86 -6.18
N MET A 135 -12.60 -0.38 -5.67
CA MET A 135 -11.78 0.60 -6.38
C MET A 135 -11.34 0.07 -7.74
N CYS A 136 -10.81 -1.15 -7.82
CA CYS A 136 -10.33 -1.71 -9.11
C CYS A 136 -11.45 -1.78 -10.16
N LEU A 137 -12.64 -2.24 -9.76
CA LEU A 137 -13.82 -2.26 -10.63
C LEU A 137 -14.27 -0.87 -11.07
N LEU A 138 -14.22 0.10 -10.17
CA LEU A 138 -14.49 1.50 -10.53
C LEU A 138 -13.46 2.00 -11.56
N THR A 139 -12.18 1.80 -11.28
CA THR A 139 -11.08 2.25 -12.13
C THR A 139 -11.17 1.65 -13.53
N VAL A 140 -11.36 0.33 -13.65
CA VAL A 140 -11.47 -0.32 -14.98
C VAL A 140 -12.70 0.13 -15.76
N THR A 141 -13.79 0.48 -15.08
CA THR A 141 -15.01 0.94 -15.76
C THR A 141 -14.95 2.41 -16.17
N GLN A 142 -14.32 3.27 -15.36
CA GLN A 142 -14.22 4.70 -15.61
C GLN A 142 -13.07 5.08 -16.54
N HIS A 143 -11.98 4.31 -16.53
CA HIS A 143 -10.83 4.62 -17.36
C HIS A 143 -11.20 4.50 -18.85
N PRO A 144 -10.83 5.49 -19.71
CA PRO A 144 -11.30 5.54 -21.10
C PRO A 144 -10.95 4.28 -21.91
N THR A 145 -9.71 3.80 -21.82
CA THR A 145 -9.16 2.74 -22.69
C THR A 145 -8.87 1.41 -21.98
N LEU A 146 -8.98 1.36 -20.64
CA LEU A 146 -8.55 0.20 -19.86
C LEU A 146 -9.61 -0.89 -19.98
N ASN A 147 -9.20 -2.12 -20.25
CA ASN A 147 -10.11 -3.26 -20.39
C ASN A 147 -10.01 -4.20 -19.19
N VAL A 148 -8.78 -4.42 -18.69
CA VAL A 148 -8.51 -5.42 -17.66
C VAL A 148 -7.50 -4.91 -16.64
N ILE A 149 -7.77 -5.19 -15.36
CA ILE A 149 -6.82 -5.08 -14.26
C ILE A 149 -6.58 -6.48 -13.71
N ASP A 150 -5.34 -6.93 -13.69
CA ASP A 150 -4.87 -8.12 -12.99
C ASP A 150 -4.14 -7.70 -11.73
N HIS A 151 -4.62 -8.16 -10.57
CA HIS A 151 -4.01 -7.96 -9.27
C HIS A 151 -3.55 -9.30 -8.70
N LYS A 152 -2.24 -9.47 -8.57
CA LYS A 152 -1.61 -10.69 -8.07
C LYS A 152 -0.97 -10.44 -6.71
N PHE A 153 -0.84 -11.49 -5.89
CA PHE A 153 -0.35 -11.38 -4.52
C PHE A 153 0.85 -12.25 -4.27
N PHE A 154 1.99 -11.67 -3.89
CA PHE A 154 3.15 -12.45 -3.47
C PHE A 154 2.82 -13.37 -2.28
N GLU A 155 3.56 -14.48 -2.20
CA GLU A 155 3.54 -15.37 -1.04
C GLU A 155 4.12 -14.67 0.19
N THR A 156 3.43 -14.78 1.32
CA THR A 156 3.78 -14.12 2.58
C THR A 156 5.20 -14.50 3.04
N GLY A 157 6.00 -13.52 3.47
CA GLY A 157 7.33 -13.77 4.06
C GLY A 157 8.48 -13.96 3.06
N HIS A 158 8.22 -13.88 1.76
CA HIS A 158 9.23 -14.08 0.71
C HIS A 158 9.18 -13.05 -0.44
N THR A 159 8.54 -11.92 -0.19
CA THR A 159 8.54 -10.72 -1.00
C THR A 159 9.94 -10.14 -1.05
N HIS A 160 10.67 -10.40 -2.13
CA HIS A 160 11.79 -9.55 -2.54
C HIS A 160 11.26 -8.71 -3.70
N MET A 161 10.57 -7.62 -3.38
CA MET A 161 9.98 -6.70 -4.34
C MET A 161 10.97 -5.60 -4.70
N GLU A 162 10.77 -4.97 -5.86
CA GLU A 162 11.51 -3.76 -6.22
C GLU A 162 11.33 -2.64 -5.20
N CYS A 163 10.16 -2.57 -4.54
CA CYS A 163 9.88 -1.60 -3.50
C CYS A 163 10.84 -1.74 -2.30
N ASP A 164 11.22 -2.95 -1.91
CA ASP A 164 12.17 -3.17 -0.80
C ASP A 164 13.54 -2.54 -1.12
N SER A 165 13.97 -2.60 -2.38
CA SER A 165 15.19 -1.92 -2.84
C SER A 165 15.06 -0.39 -2.80
N ILE A 166 13.85 0.13 -3.00
CA ILE A 166 13.56 1.56 -2.88
C ILE A 166 13.62 1.98 -1.41
N HIS A 167 12.93 1.27 -0.52
CA HIS A 167 12.90 1.53 0.92
C HIS A 167 14.30 1.46 1.53
N SER A 168 15.09 0.43 1.20
CA SER A 168 16.49 0.33 1.66
C SER A 168 17.35 1.54 1.24
N LYS A 169 17.11 2.13 0.06
CA LYS A 169 17.79 3.35 -0.37
C LYS A 169 17.34 4.57 0.41
N ILE A 170 16.04 4.68 0.71
CA ILE A 170 15.47 5.74 1.54
C ILE A 170 16.06 5.66 2.95
N GLU A 171 16.06 4.49 3.58
CA GLU A 171 16.65 4.25 4.89
C GLU A 171 18.14 4.61 4.93
N THR A 172 18.90 4.16 3.93
CA THR A 172 20.33 4.48 3.81
C THR A 172 20.56 5.98 3.70
N LYS A 173 19.75 6.68 2.88
CA LYS A 173 19.83 8.13 2.72
C LYS A 173 19.41 8.86 4.00
N ALA A 174 18.46 8.30 4.75
CA ALA A 174 17.90 8.89 5.96
C ALA A 174 18.77 8.71 7.19
N LYS A 175 19.60 7.65 7.25
CA LYS A 175 20.33 7.20 8.45
C LYS A 175 20.86 8.36 9.32
N ASN A 176 21.68 9.24 8.74
CA ASN A 176 22.35 10.34 9.46
C ASN A 176 21.76 11.73 9.15
N VAL A 177 20.55 11.80 8.60
CA VAL A 177 19.89 13.06 8.28
C VAL A 177 18.80 13.34 9.33
N PRO A 178 18.82 14.49 10.01
CA PRO A 178 17.72 14.90 10.87
C PRO A 178 16.52 15.31 10.02
N VAL A 179 15.32 14.93 10.46
CA VAL A 179 14.06 15.25 9.80
C VAL A 179 13.11 15.84 10.83
N TYR A 180 12.75 17.12 10.67
CA TYR A 180 11.93 17.85 11.65
C TYR A 180 10.47 18.02 11.26
N THR A 181 10.09 17.72 10.02
CA THR A 181 8.71 17.76 9.54
C THR A 181 8.50 16.71 8.44
N PRO A 182 7.26 16.29 8.15
CA PRO A 182 6.98 15.35 7.06
C PRO A 182 7.52 15.81 5.69
N ASP A 183 7.54 17.12 5.42
CA ASP A 183 8.13 17.68 4.20
C ASP A 183 9.62 17.35 4.04
N GLY A 184 10.36 17.25 5.15
CA GLY A 184 11.76 16.83 5.14
C GLY A 184 11.92 15.40 4.63
N TRP A 185 10.99 14.49 4.96
CA TRP A 185 10.96 13.16 4.39
C TRP A 185 10.71 13.19 2.88
N ALA A 186 9.75 13.99 2.41
CA ALA A 186 9.45 14.10 0.98
C ALA A 186 10.68 14.54 0.16
N GLN A 187 11.48 15.49 0.68
CA GLN A 187 12.74 15.90 0.04
C GLN A 187 13.79 14.78 0.06
N LEU A 188 13.91 14.09 1.19
CA LEU A 188 14.87 13.00 1.34
C LEU A 188 14.57 11.85 0.39
N VAL A 189 13.31 11.42 0.34
CA VAL A 189 12.82 10.34 -0.54
C VAL A 189 13.09 10.72 -2.00
N ARG A 190 12.75 11.94 -2.43
CA ARG A 190 13.01 12.41 -3.80
C ARG A 190 14.48 12.25 -4.22
N LEU A 191 15.40 12.43 -3.26
CA LEU A 191 16.85 12.39 -3.47
C LEU A 191 17.52 11.05 -3.09
N ALA A 192 16.74 10.03 -2.70
CA ALA A 192 17.28 8.74 -2.26
C ALA A 192 17.85 7.89 -3.41
N ARG A 193 17.45 8.16 -4.66
CA ARG A 193 18.03 7.56 -5.87
C ARG A 193 18.37 8.63 -6.89
N THR A 194 19.55 8.55 -7.49
CA THR A 194 19.96 9.43 -8.60
C THR A 194 19.92 8.72 -9.95
N ASN A 195 20.30 7.43 -9.99
CA ASN A 195 20.33 6.59 -11.20
C ASN A 195 19.28 5.46 -11.11
N PRO A 196 18.44 5.22 -12.15
CA PRO A 196 18.34 5.96 -13.43
C PRO A 196 17.74 7.34 -13.30
N LYS A 197 16.83 7.55 -12.35
CA LYS A 197 16.15 8.83 -12.14
C LYS A 197 15.79 9.02 -10.66
N PRO A 198 15.65 10.27 -10.18
CA PRO A 198 14.99 10.60 -8.92
C PRO A 198 13.61 9.95 -8.78
N PHE A 199 13.14 9.81 -7.54
CA PHE A 199 11.77 9.38 -7.29
C PHE A 199 10.82 10.55 -7.50
N ASN A 200 9.65 10.27 -8.07
CA ASN A 200 8.55 11.22 -8.09
C ASN A 200 7.84 11.13 -6.74
N VAL A 201 7.75 12.25 -6.03
CA VAL A 201 7.16 12.29 -4.68
C VAL A 201 5.96 13.23 -4.69
N THR A 202 4.81 12.68 -4.31
CA THR A 202 3.54 13.39 -4.15
C THR A 202 3.15 13.36 -2.67
N THR A 203 3.07 14.53 -2.04
CA THR A 203 2.54 14.66 -0.68
C THR A 203 1.03 14.78 -0.76
N LEU A 204 0.30 13.91 -0.06
CA LEU A 204 -1.16 13.88 -0.03
C LEU A 204 -1.69 14.52 1.26
N THR A 205 -2.86 15.10 1.13
CA THR A 205 -3.65 15.70 2.21
C THR A 205 -4.96 14.94 2.40
N HIS A 206 -5.65 15.19 3.50
CA HIS A 206 -6.95 14.60 3.80
C HIS A 206 -8.01 14.80 2.70
N ASP A 207 -7.91 15.87 1.91
CA ASP A 207 -8.83 16.18 0.80
C ASP A 207 -8.63 15.26 -0.41
N ASP A 208 -7.44 14.70 -0.57
CA ASP A 208 -7.10 13.82 -1.68
C ASP A 208 -7.75 12.43 -1.53
N PHE A 209 -7.90 11.94 -0.29
CA PHE A 209 -8.35 10.59 -0.01
C PHE A 209 -9.82 10.36 -0.34
N LYS A 210 -10.08 9.28 -1.08
CA LYS A 210 -11.41 8.89 -1.53
C LYS A 210 -11.80 7.52 -0.99
N ASP A 211 -13.01 7.43 -0.47
CA ASP A 211 -13.66 6.16 -0.16
C ASP A 211 -14.35 5.67 -1.45
N PHE A 212 -14.01 4.44 -1.86
CA PHE A 212 -14.55 3.80 -3.05
C PHE A 212 -15.78 2.96 -2.75
N GLY A 213 -16.12 2.83 -1.46
CA GLY A 213 -17.22 2.07 -0.94
C GLY A 213 -16.99 0.57 -1.09
N VAL A 214 -17.77 -0.18 -0.33
CA VAL A 214 -17.98 -1.61 -0.61
C VAL A 214 -19.22 -1.68 -1.48
N ARG A 215 -19.04 -1.72 -2.80
CA ARG A 215 -20.13 -1.47 -3.75
C ARG A 215 -21.31 -2.44 -3.59
N ASN A 216 -21.12 -3.64 -3.06
CA ASN A 216 -22.12 -4.70 -3.13
C ASN A 216 -22.03 -5.72 -1.98
N GLN A 217 -23.09 -6.51 -1.78
CA GLN A 217 -22.96 -7.77 -1.05
C GLN A 217 -22.29 -8.78 -1.98
N TYR A 218 -21.17 -9.35 -1.57
CA TYR A 218 -20.42 -10.33 -2.37
C TYR A 218 -21.04 -11.71 -2.20
N LEU A 219 -21.45 -12.29 -3.32
CA LEU A 219 -21.86 -13.69 -3.38
C LEU A 219 -20.86 -14.42 -4.26
N SER A 220 -19.94 -15.11 -3.61
CA SER A 220 -19.11 -16.12 -4.25
C SER A 220 -20.02 -17.25 -4.77
N LYS A 221 -19.95 -17.55 -6.07
CA LYS A 221 -20.46 -18.83 -6.57
C LYS A 221 -19.41 -19.90 -6.27
N ILE A 222 -19.86 -21.11 -5.93
CA ILE A 222 -18.98 -22.26 -5.81
C ILE A 222 -18.69 -22.73 -7.22
N SER A 223 -17.42 -22.83 -7.60
CA SER A 223 -17.00 -23.67 -8.71
C SER A 223 -15.99 -24.68 -8.18
N ASN A 224 -16.09 -25.95 -8.62
CA ASN A 224 -15.22 -27.05 -8.17
C ASN A 224 -15.31 -27.40 -6.67
N GLY A 225 -16.48 -27.23 -6.04
CA GLY A 225 -16.74 -27.72 -4.68
C GLY A 225 -16.14 -26.90 -3.53
N ARG A 226 -15.29 -25.89 -3.80
CA ARG A 226 -14.77 -24.95 -2.79
C ARG A 226 -15.20 -23.52 -3.11
N LYS A 227 -15.60 -22.79 -2.07
CA LYS A 227 -15.89 -21.36 -2.12
C LYS A 227 -14.59 -20.58 -1.86
N LEU A 228 -14.00 -19.98 -2.89
CA LEU A 228 -12.85 -19.08 -2.71
C LEU A 228 -13.30 -17.70 -2.22
N GLY A 229 -12.71 -17.24 -1.13
CA GLY A 229 -12.82 -15.85 -0.68
C GLY A 229 -11.64 -15.01 -1.18
N ILE A 230 -11.74 -13.68 -1.09
CA ILE A 230 -10.61 -12.79 -1.41
C ILE A 230 -9.35 -13.13 -0.60
N HIS A 231 -9.51 -13.60 0.65
CA HIS A 231 -8.38 -14.00 1.49
C HIS A 231 -7.59 -15.19 0.91
N ASP A 232 -8.25 -16.09 0.18
CA ASP A 232 -7.61 -17.22 -0.50
C ASP A 232 -7.00 -16.82 -1.86
N ALA A 233 -7.28 -15.62 -2.36
CA ALA A 233 -6.88 -15.20 -3.69
C ALA A 233 -5.36 -15.09 -3.82
N VAL A 234 -4.83 -15.65 -4.90
CA VAL A 234 -3.47 -15.41 -5.40
C VAL A 234 -3.52 -14.45 -6.59
N TRP A 235 -4.63 -14.46 -7.32
CA TRP A 235 -4.86 -13.60 -8.48
C TRP A 235 -6.33 -13.20 -8.55
N LEU A 236 -6.58 -11.88 -8.51
CA LEU A 236 -7.86 -11.24 -8.78
C LEU A 236 -7.80 -10.52 -10.13
N GLN A 237 -8.87 -10.63 -10.91
CA GLN A 237 -8.99 -9.94 -12.19
C GLN A 237 -10.32 -9.19 -12.27
N TYR A 238 -10.24 -7.98 -12.81
CA TYR A 238 -11.36 -7.05 -12.97
C TYR A 238 -11.45 -6.68 -14.45
N ARG A 239 -12.65 -6.75 -15.03
CA ARG A 239 -12.87 -6.55 -16.46
C ARG A 239 -13.91 -5.45 -16.69
N LYS A 240 -13.66 -4.58 -17.66
CA LYS A 240 -14.59 -3.49 -18.03
C LYS A 240 -15.95 -4.02 -18.50
N GLU A 241 -15.94 -5.14 -19.22
CA GLU A 241 -17.15 -5.78 -19.76
C GLU A 241 -18.00 -6.47 -18.69
N ASP A 242 -17.40 -6.83 -17.54
CA ASP A 242 -18.06 -7.52 -16.43
C ASP A 242 -18.00 -6.66 -15.14
N PRO A 243 -18.66 -5.48 -15.10
CA PRO A 243 -18.53 -4.53 -13.97
C PRO A 243 -19.11 -5.06 -12.64
N ASP A 244 -19.94 -6.10 -12.70
CA ASP A 244 -20.60 -6.72 -11.55
C ASP A 244 -19.95 -8.07 -11.14
N LYS A 245 -18.72 -8.36 -11.61
CA LYS A 245 -18.00 -9.60 -11.29
C LYS A 245 -16.55 -9.33 -10.90
N ILE A 246 -16.03 -10.17 -10.00
CA ILE A 246 -14.60 -10.30 -9.73
C ILE A 246 -14.19 -11.71 -10.10
N PHE A 247 -13.14 -11.85 -10.88
CA PHE A 247 -12.58 -13.15 -11.26
C PHE A 247 -11.44 -13.50 -10.31
N ILE A 248 -11.44 -14.71 -9.74
CA ILE A 248 -10.51 -15.13 -8.70
C ILE A 248 -9.83 -16.47 -9.03
N LYS A 249 -8.55 -16.57 -8.69
CA LYS A 249 -7.77 -17.82 -8.63
C LYS A 249 -6.99 -17.91 -7.32
N ASP A 250 -6.74 -19.13 -6.88
CA ASP A 250 -5.82 -19.52 -5.81
C ASP A 250 -4.49 -20.09 -6.35
N THR A 251 -4.22 -19.89 -7.66
CA THR A 251 -3.03 -20.34 -8.37
C THR A 251 -2.58 -19.30 -9.41
N TYR A 252 -1.30 -19.36 -9.78
CA TYR A 252 -0.73 -18.63 -10.91
C TYR A 252 -0.90 -19.33 -12.26
N ASP A 253 -1.36 -20.58 -12.26
CA ASP A 253 -1.53 -21.35 -13.50
C ASP A 253 -2.56 -20.66 -14.43
N LYS A 254 -2.08 -20.30 -15.62
CA LYS A 254 -2.87 -19.64 -16.66
C LYS A 254 -3.91 -20.59 -17.27
N ASN A 255 -3.66 -21.91 -17.24
CA ASN A 255 -4.54 -22.92 -17.82
C ASN A 255 -5.78 -23.20 -16.96
N ILE A 256 -5.71 -22.94 -15.65
CA ILE A 256 -6.86 -23.09 -14.76
C ILE A 256 -7.81 -21.90 -15.00
N PRO A 257 -9.12 -22.11 -15.22
CA PRO A 257 -10.06 -21.03 -15.41
C PRO A 257 -10.29 -20.25 -14.11
N PHE A 258 -10.67 -18.97 -14.24
CA PHE A 258 -11.08 -18.16 -13.08
C PHE A 258 -12.40 -18.64 -12.50
N GLN A 259 -12.53 -18.57 -11.18
CA GLN A 259 -13.84 -18.61 -10.53
C GLN A 259 -14.45 -17.20 -10.50
N GLU A 260 -15.76 -17.10 -10.32
CA GLU A 260 -16.47 -15.82 -10.34
C GLU A 260 -17.11 -15.48 -8.99
N ILE A 261 -16.81 -14.29 -8.50
CA ILE A 261 -17.52 -13.65 -7.38
C ILE A 261 -18.49 -12.63 -7.97
N HIS A 262 -19.79 -12.86 -7.77
CA HIS A 262 -20.85 -12.02 -8.29
C HIS A 262 -21.21 -10.95 -7.26
N LEU A 263 -21.40 -9.73 -7.75
CA LEU A 263 -21.74 -8.58 -6.94
C LEU A 263 -23.26 -8.36 -6.96
N LYS A 264 -23.91 -8.37 -5.79
CA LYS A 264 -25.32 -7.96 -5.69
C LYS A 264 -25.46 -6.50 -5.28
N LYS A 265 -26.16 -5.74 -6.12
CA LYS A 265 -26.62 -4.37 -5.82
C LYS A 265 -27.41 -4.37 -4.51
N LYS A 266 -26.93 -3.60 -3.54
CA LYS A 266 -27.63 -3.38 -2.28
C LYS A 266 -28.93 -2.62 -2.58
N ARG A 267 -30.07 -3.11 -2.08
CA ARG A 267 -31.35 -2.37 -2.15
C ARG A 267 -31.26 -1.18 -1.17
N GLY A 268 -31.32 0.06 -1.65
CA GLY A 268 -31.25 1.27 -0.83
C GLY A 268 -30.77 2.50 -1.61
N LYS A 269 -30.60 3.64 -0.92
CA LYS A 269 -30.09 4.89 -1.51
C LYS A 269 -28.74 4.63 -2.21
N THR A 270 -28.64 5.01 -3.48
CA THR A 270 -27.41 4.94 -4.26
C THR A 270 -26.46 6.04 -3.82
N VAL A 271 -25.49 5.70 -2.98
CA VAL A 271 -24.32 6.56 -2.79
C VAL A 271 -23.45 6.44 -4.04
N VAL A 272 -23.17 7.56 -4.69
CA VAL A 272 -22.26 7.60 -5.85
C VAL A 272 -20.83 7.66 -5.31
N TYR A 273 -20.06 6.64 -5.61
CA TYR A 273 -18.64 6.56 -5.27
C TYR A 273 -17.78 6.97 -6.48
N PRO A 274 -16.60 7.56 -6.25
CA PRO A 274 -15.95 7.76 -4.96
C PRO A 274 -16.49 8.99 -4.19
N VAL A 275 -16.40 8.97 -2.86
CA VAL A 275 -16.70 10.12 -1.99
C VAL A 275 -15.45 10.54 -1.21
N SER A 276 -15.41 11.77 -0.69
CA SER A 276 -14.31 12.19 0.19
C SER A 276 -14.26 11.29 1.43
N ALA A 277 -13.09 10.71 1.72
CA ALA A 277 -12.91 9.86 2.89
C ALA A 277 -12.83 10.66 4.19
N TYR A 278 -12.25 11.85 4.09
CA TYR A 278 -12.06 12.77 5.21
C TYR A 278 -12.66 14.14 4.87
N SER A 279 -13.11 14.82 5.92
CA SER A 279 -13.64 16.19 5.85
C SER A 279 -12.73 17.23 6.52
N GLN A 280 -11.73 16.75 7.26
CA GLN A 280 -10.74 17.53 7.97
C GLN A 280 -9.58 16.61 8.36
N ARG A 281 -8.46 17.21 8.76
CA ARG A 281 -7.32 16.50 9.34
C ARG A 281 -7.73 15.65 10.56
N LEU A 282 -7.17 14.45 10.63
CA LEU A 282 -7.31 13.52 11.73
C LEU A 282 -6.52 14.01 12.95
N LYS A 283 -7.08 13.76 14.14
CA LYS A 283 -6.49 14.18 15.41
C LYS A 283 -5.49 13.13 15.91
N ILE A 284 -4.35 13.57 16.41
CA ILE A 284 -3.42 12.74 17.21
C ILE A 284 -3.84 12.71 18.69
N SER A 285 -3.23 11.82 19.48
CA SER A 285 -3.42 11.83 20.93
C SER A 285 -2.90 13.14 21.53
N SER A 286 -3.57 13.63 22.58
CA SER A 286 -3.10 14.81 23.33
C SER A 286 -1.71 14.59 23.90
N GLN A 287 -1.40 13.36 24.33
CA GLN A 287 -0.10 13.05 24.91
C GLN A 287 1.02 13.06 23.87
N LYS A 288 0.79 12.56 22.64
CA LYS A 288 1.73 12.71 21.53
C LYS A 288 1.96 14.18 21.20
N LYS A 289 0.90 14.99 21.14
CA LYS A 289 1.07 16.44 20.91
C LYS A 289 1.94 17.07 21.99
N ASN A 290 1.70 16.76 23.27
CA ASN A 290 2.50 17.30 24.38
C ASN A 290 3.98 16.92 24.27
N ASP A 291 4.29 15.67 23.92
CA ASP A 291 5.68 15.22 23.74
C ASP A 291 6.37 15.97 22.58
N LEU A 292 5.67 16.17 21.45
CA LEU A 292 6.18 16.92 20.30
C LEU A 292 6.42 18.41 20.62
N ILE A 293 5.52 19.03 21.40
CA ILE A 293 5.69 20.41 21.87
C ILE A 293 6.84 20.51 22.88
N LYS A 294 7.02 19.50 23.73
CA LYS A 294 8.17 19.45 24.65
C LYS A 294 9.50 19.45 23.90
N LEU A 295 9.62 18.68 22.81
CA LEU A 295 10.82 18.71 21.96
C LEU A 295 11.07 20.10 21.33
N CYS A 296 10.01 20.87 21.06
CA CYS A 296 10.14 22.26 20.61
C CYS A 296 10.68 23.15 21.75
N GLN A 297 10.13 23.02 22.96
CA GLN A 297 10.52 23.78 24.14
C GLN A 297 11.96 23.48 24.59
N ASP A 298 12.37 22.21 24.53
CA ASP A 298 13.70 21.73 24.89
C ASP A 298 14.77 22.04 23.81
N GLY A 299 14.39 22.76 22.75
CA GLY A 299 15.29 23.19 21.67
C GLY A 299 15.81 22.07 20.77
N GLN A 300 15.24 20.86 20.88
CA GLN A 300 15.63 19.72 20.05
C GLN A 300 15.11 19.87 18.61
N ILE A 301 13.96 20.53 18.45
CA ILE A 301 13.41 20.92 17.16
C ILE A 301 13.73 22.41 16.94
N PRO A 302 14.35 22.79 15.81
CA PRO A 302 14.62 24.20 15.51
C PRO A 302 13.34 25.04 15.47
N ARG A 303 13.44 26.28 15.97
CA ARG A 303 12.30 27.21 16.14
C ARG A 303 11.46 27.44 14.89
N ILE A 304 12.07 27.35 13.70
CA ILE A 304 11.37 27.50 12.41
C ILE A 304 10.28 26.43 12.19
N TYR A 305 10.41 25.26 12.82
CA TYR A 305 9.44 24.16 12.69
C TYR A 305 8.40 24.12 13.80
N HIS A 306 8.52 24.94 14.86
CA HIS A 306 7.55 24.94 15.97
C HIS A 306 6.11 25.18 15.52
N PRO A 307 5.81 26.11 14.58
CA PRO A 307 4.44 26.35 14.14
C PRO A 307 3.75 25.11 13.56
N PHE A 308 4.50 24.18 12.95
CA PHE A 308 3.93 22.93 12.43
C PHE A 308 3.32 22.11 13.58
N TYR A 309 4.10 21.91 14.66
CA TYR A 309 3.70 21.10 15.80
C TYR A 309 2.59 21.75 16.64
N GLU A 310 2.64 23.06 16.82
CA GLU A 310 1.62 23.83 17.53
C GLU A 310 0.23 23.68 16.89
N ASN A 311 0.20 23.65 15.56
CA ASN A 311 -1.02 23.53 14.75
C ASN A 311 -1.50 22.09 14.52
N LEU A 312 -0.84 21.07 15.08
CA LEU A 312 -1.31 19.69 14.96
C LEU A 312 -2.65 19.51 15.71
N PRO A 313 -3.69 18.95 15.06
CA PRO A 313 -4.96 18.68 15.70
C PRO A 313 -4.82 17.52 16.71
N SER A 314 -5.38 17.66 17.92
CA SER A 314 -5.26 16.62 18.96
C SER A 314 -6.56 16.36 19.72
N SER A 315 -6.66 15.20 20.37
CA SER A 315 -7.79 14.81 21.21
C SER A 315 -7.39 13.82 22.31
N GLU A 316 -8.05 13.92 23.47
CA GLU A 316 -7.87 12.99 24.60
C GLU A 316 -8.48 11.60 24.35
N THR A 317 -9.42 11.48 23.41
CA THR A 317 -10.10 10.21 23.12
C THR A 317 -9.33 9.34 22.13
N VAL A 318 -8.34 9.91 21.43
CA VAL A 318 -7.51 9.19 20.47
C VAL A 318 -6.39 8.48 21.23
N LYS A 319 -6.22 7.19 20.96
CA LYS A 319 -5.12 6.38 21.48
C LYS A 319 -4.05 6.20 20.42
N ASP A 320 -2.79 6.23 20.84
CA ASP A 320 -1.68 5.86 19.97
C ASP A 320 -1.67 4.35 19.76
N CYS A 321 -1.80 3.92 18.50
CA CYS A 321 -1.91 2.52 18.12
C CYS A 321 -0.67 1.99 17.38
N LEU A 322 0.34 2.83 17.18
CA LEU A 322 1.58 2.46 16.52
C LEU A 322 2.68 2.25 17.56
N PRO A 323 3.40 1.12 17.53
CA PRO A 323 4.56 0.93 18.39
C PRO A 323 5.62 1.97 18.04
N GLU A 324 6.36 2.43 19.05
CA GLU A 324 7.51 3.30 18.84
C GLU A 324 8.55 2.55 17.99
N PRO A 325 8.94 3.05 16.81
CA PRO A 325 9.94 2.39 16.00
C PRO A 325 11.30 2.81 16.54
N ASP A 326 11.74 2.21 17.65
CA ASP A 326 13.13 2.24 18.15
C ASP A 326 13.29 1.27 19.33
N VAL A 327 12.86 0.01 19.17
CA VAL A 327 13.55 -1.08 19.86
C VAL A 327 14.41 -1.74 18.81
N THR A 328 15.63 -1.22 18.63
CA THR A 328 16.66 -1.95 17.91
C THR A 328 16.84 -3.29 18.63
N GLU A 329 16.43 -4.39 17.99
CA GLU A 329 16.95 -5.72 18.27
C GLU A 329 18.43 -5.76 17.87
N ASP A 330 19.26 -4.99 18.58
CA ASP A 330 20.70 -5.17 18.65
C ASP A 330 21.02 -5.48 20.11
N SER A 331 20.56 -6.64 20.56
CA SER A 331 21.06 -7.31 21.75
C SER A 331 21.07 -8.80 21.48
N GLU A 332 22.04 -9.25 20.68
CA GLU A 332 22.82 -10.48 20.90
C GLU A 332 24.15 -10.42 20.15
#